data_AF-W1VNA1-F1
#
_entry.id   AF-W1VNA1-F1
#
_cell.length_a   1.000
_cell.length_b   1.000
_cell.length_c   1.000
_cell.angle_alpha   90.00
_cell.angle_beta   90.00
_cell.angle_gamma   90.00
#
_symmetry.space_group_name_H-M   'P 1'
#
loop_
_entity.id
_entity.type
_entity.pdbx_description
1 polymer ?
#
loop_
_entity_poly.entity_id
_entity_poly.type
_entity_poly.pdbx_seq_one_letter_code
_entity_poly.pdbx_strand_id
1 'polypeptide(L)'
;MPRLTLTTLRDDARAMVEAGAVKIMRGVYLQPAPRLAPWEQLREATLARAAAALHTHPSAVCLTHEAAAIAHGYTCLTTEPDIHIAVPKVPTGGRRPLPTLTYTAEDGHTFRGRKVSLVRSTRLPRSEEVDVVDGL
;
A
#
# COMPACT_ATOMS: atom_id res chain seq x y z
N MET A 1 -3.29 7.94 -9.25
CA MET A 1 -3.57 7.79 -7.80
C MET A 1 -4.66 6.74 -7.57
N PRO A 2 -4.44 5.70 -6.73
CA PRO A 2 -5.44 4.71 -6.37
C PRO A 2 -6.57 5.33 -5.54
N ARG A 3 -7.80 4.80 -5.66
CA ARG A 3 -8.96 5.29 -4.91
C ARG A 3 -9.02 4.63 -3.54
N LEU A 4 -8.75 5.42 -2.50
CA LEU A 4 -8.76 4.97 -1.12
C LEU A 4 -9.97 5.50 -0.37
N THR A 5 -10.58 4.64 0.43
CA THR A 5 -11.57 5.02 1.43
C THR A 5 -11.04 4.73 2.83
N LEU A 6 -11.10 5.75 3.68
CA LEU A 6 -10.70 5.66 5.09
C LEU A 6 -11.96 5.50 5.93
N THR A 7 -11.97 4.49 6.80
CA THR A 7 -13.02 4.39 7.81
C THR A 7 -12.51 3.69 9.06
N THR A 8 -12.89 4.24 10.21
CA THR A 8 -12.63 3.64 11.52
C THR A 8 -13.89 2.99 12.12
N LEU A 9 -15.05 3.19 11.49
CA LEU A 9 -16.35 2.70 11.95
C LEU A 9 -16.65 1.32 11.36
N ARG A 10 -17.31 0.47 12.17
CA ARG A 10 -17.59 -0.93 11.79
C ARG A 10 -18.66 -1.05 10.71
N ASP A 11 -19.71 -0.24 10.77
CA ASP A 11 -20.82 -0.31 9.81
C ASP A 11 -20.38 0.18 8.43
N ASP A 12 -19.61 1.27 8.37
CA ASP A 12 -18.95 1.74 7.15
C ASP A 12 -18.02 0.68 6.56
N ALA A 13 -17.23 0.01 7.41
CA ALA A 13 -16.34 -1.06 6.96
C ALA A 13 -17.09 -2.22 6.31
N ARG A 14 -18.28 -2.58 6.83
CA ARG A 14 -19.13 -3.60 6.23
C ARG A 14 -19.69 -3.15 4.89
N ALA A 15 -20.25 -1.94 4.83
CA ALA A 15 -20.79 -1.36 3.59
C ALA A 15 -19.71 -1.26 2.49
N MET A 16 -18.47 -0.93 2.84
CA MET A 16 -17.35 -0.91 1.91
C MET A 16 -17.02 -2.29 1.34
N VAL A 17 -16.99 -3.32 2.18
CA VAL A 17 -16.74 -4.70 1.71
C VAL A 17 -17.89 -5.18 0.82
N GLU A 18 -19.15 -4.88 1.17
CA GLU A 18 -20.32 -5.18 0.35
C GLU A 18 -20.27 -4.45 -1.01
N ALA A 19 -19.68 -3.24 -1.06
CA ALA A 19 -19.42 -2.50 -2.30
C ALA A 19 -18.17 -2.98 -3.08
N GLY A 20 -17.54 -4.07 -2.65
CA GLY A 20 -16.37 -4.68 -3.31
C GLY A 20 -15.02 -4.06 -2.93
N ALA A 21 -14.96 -3.21 -1.90
CA ALA A 21 -13.70 -2.66 -1.41
C ALA A 21 -12.89 -3.74 -0.65
N VAL A 22 -11.58 -3.74 -0.84
CA VAL A 22 -10.66 -4.68 -0.19
C VAL A 22 -9.87 -3.99 0.91
N LYS A 23 -9.77 -4.63 2.07
CA LYS A 23 -9.04 -4.08 3.21
C LYS A 23 -7.53 -4.19 2.98
N ILE A 24 -6.83 -3.06 2.92
CA ILE A 24 -5.39 -3.01 2.66
C ILE A 24 -4.55 -2.63 3.90
N MET A 25 -5.18 -2.00 4.88
CA MET A 25 -4.59 -1.65 6.17
C MET A 25 -5.70 -1.55 7.23
N ARG A 26 -5.34 -1.43 8.52
CA ARG A 26 -6.33 -1.16 9.57
C ARG A 26 -7.03 0.18 9.29
N GLY A 27 -8.33 0.10 9.02
CA GLY A 27 -9.17 1.27 8.77
C GLY A 27 -9.01 1.89 7.37
N VAL A 28 -8.32 1.20 6.45
CA VAL A 28 -8.13 1.67 5.07
C VAL A 28 -8.52 0.58 4.09
N TYR A 29 -9.36 0.96 3.14
CA TYR A 29 -9.92 0.09 2.12
C TYR A 29 -9.58 0.66 0.74
N LEU A 30 -9.18 -0.22 -0.17
CA LEU A 30 -8.99 0.07 -1.59
C LEU A 30 -10.26 -0.30 -2.33
N GLN A 31 -10.76 0.59 -3.19
CA GLN A 31 -11.72 0.20 -4.22
C GLN A 31 -10.93 -0.18 -5.48
N PRO A 32 -10.78 -1.48 -5.81
CA PRO A 32 -9.96 -1.89 -6.93
C PRO A 32 -10.51 -1.36 -8.25
N ALA A 33 -9.64 -0.93 -9.15
CA ALA A 33 -10.08 -0.59 -10.50
C ALA A 33 -10.58 -1.87 -11.23
N PRO A 34 -11.67 -1.78 -11.99
CA PRO A 34 -12.20 -2.94 -12.69
C PRO A 34 -11.28 -3.34 -13.85
N ARG A 35 -11.21 -4.64 -14.14
CA ARG A 35 -10.57 -5.22 -15.35
C ARG A 35 -9.06 -4.95 -15.49
N LEU A 36 -8.35 -4.79 -14.38
CA LEU A 36 -6.89 -4.72 -14.39
C LEU A 36 -6.28 -6.10 -14.68
N ALA A 37 -5.19 -6.14 -15.46
CA ALA A 37 -4.36 -7.33 -15.58
C ALA A 37 -3.76 -7.70 -14.21
N PRO A 38 -3.36 -8.97 -13.98
CA PRO A 38 -2.89 -9.40 -12.65
C PRO A 38 -1.72 -8.57 -12.11
N TRP A 39 -0.77 -8.20 -12.97
CA TRP A 39 0.37 -7.36 -12.60
C TRP A 39 -0.04 -5.90 -12.28
N GLU A 40 -1.08 -5.39 -12.93
CA GLU A 40 -1.63 -4.05 -12.67
C GLU A 40 -2.38 -4.01 -11.34
N GLN A 41 -3.14 -5.06 -11.00
CA GLN A 41 -3.79 -5.20 -9.70
C GLN A 41 -2.76 -5.18 -8.56
N LEU A 42 -1.65 -5.90 -8.73
CA LEU A 42 -0.56 -5.95 -7.77
C LEU A 42 0.14 -4.59 -7.62
N ARG A 43 0.36 -3.88 -8.73
CA ARG A 43 0.88 -2.52 -8.74
C ARG A 43 -0.08 -1.54 -8.04
N GLU A 44 -1.36 -1.61 -8.35
CA GLU A 44 -2.41 -0.80 -7.71
C GLU A 44 -2.43 -1.03 -6.20
N ALA A 45 -2.46 -2.29 -5.76
CA ALA A 45 -2.44 -2.64 -4.34
C ALA A 45 -1.19 -2.13 -3.62
N THR A 46 -0.04 -2.14 -4.29
CA THR A 46 1.22 -1.62 -3.73
C THR A 46 1.15 -0.11 -3.55
N LEU A 47 0.73 0.63 -4.57
CA LEU A 47 0.55 2.09 -4.51
C LEU A 47 -0.51 2.48 -3.46
N ALA A 48 -1.60 1.73 -3.39
CA ALA A 48 -2.67 1.94 -2.43
C ALA A 48 -2.18 1.77 -0.99
N ARG A 49 -1.38 0.74 -0.72
CA ARG A 49 -0.76 0.54 0.60
C ARG A 49 0.31 1.59 0.91
N ALA A 50 1.07 2.04 -0.08
CA ALA A 50 2.06 3.10 0.08
C ALA A 50 1.39 4.42 0.50
N ALA A 51 0.34 4.82 -0.21
CA ALA A 51 -0.51 5.96 0.14
C ALA A 51 -1.14 5.81 1.53
N ALA A 52 -1.71 4.63 1.82
CA ALA A 52 -2.27 4.34 3.14
C ALA A 52 -1.21 4.42 4.26
N ALA A 53 0.03 3.99 3.99
CA ALA A 53 1.12 4.03 4.96
C ALA A 53 1.49 5.47 5.33
N LEU A 54 1.70 6.33 4.32
CA LEU A 54 1.99 7.75 4.54
C LEU A 54 0.83 8.44 5.26
N HIS A 55 -0.40 8.20 4.83
CA HIS A 55 -1.58 8.82 5.44
C HIS A 55 -1.77 8.42 6.91
N THR A 56 -1.59 7.13 7.24
CA THR A 56 -1.80 6.61 8.60
C THR A 56 -0.60 6.83 9.53
N HIS A 57 0.53 7.30 9.01
CA HIS A 57 1.73 7.60 9.78
C HIS A 57 2.16 9.04 9.50
N PRO A 58 1.55 10.04 10.17
CA PRO A 58 1.87 11.45 9.95
C PRO A 58 3.33 11.84 10.22
N SER A 59 4.08 11.01 10.93
CA SER A 59 5.52 11.19 11.15
C SER A 59 6.39 10.58 10.04
N ALA A 60 5.81 9.90 9.05
CA ALA A 60 6.55 9.40 7.91
C ALA A 60 7.08 10.58 7.08
N VAL A 61 8.36 10.50 6.73
CA VAL A 61 9.02 11.48 5.86
C VAL A 61 8.78 11.14 4.40
N CYS A 62 8.97 9.86 4.03
CA CYS A 62 8.83 9.40 2.65
C CYS A 62 8.70 7.87 2.56
N LEU A 63 8.35 7.39 1.38
CA LEU A 63 8.55 5.99 0.97
C LEU A 63 10.04 5.73 0.70
N THR A 64 10.46 4.47 0.81
CA THR A 64 11.82 4.04 0.46
C THR A 64 11.81 2.68 -0.25
N HIS A 65 12.96 2.26 -0.77
CA HIS A 65 13.16 0.97 -1.45
C HIS A 65 12.17 0.77 -2.62
N GLU A 66 11.68 -0.46 -2.81
CA GLU A 66 10.84 -0.86 -3.96
C GLU A 66 9.50 -0.11 -3.99
N ALA A 67 8.92 0.23 -2.83
CA ALA A 67 7.67 1.00 -2.78
C ALA A 67 7.85 2.42 -3.34
N ALA A 68 8.99 3.06 -3.09
CA ALA A 68 9.33 4.35 -3.70
C ALA A 68 9.54 4.19 -5.21
N ALA A 69 10.31 3.17 -5.63
CA ALA A 69 10.57 2.92 -7.05
C ALA A 69 9.26 2.74 -7.86
N ILE A 70 8.29 1.98 -7.32
CA ILE A 70 6.98 1.79 -7.96
C ILE A 70 6.16 3.08 -8.01
N ALA A 71 6.26 3.93 -6.97
CA ALA A 71 5.64 5.26 -6.97
C ALA A 71 6.20 6.15 -8.07
N HIS A 72 7.52 6.10 -8.32
CA HIS A 72 8.19 6.75 -9.46
C HIS A 72 7.91 6.09 -10.82
N GLY A 73 7.10 5.03 -10.89
CA GLY A 73 6.77 4.35 -12.14
C GLY A 73 7.79 3.31 -12.60
N TYR A 74 8.82 3.01 -11.80
CA TYR A 74 9.76 1.94 -12.12
C TYR A 74 9.14 0.56 -11.91
N THR A 75 9.60 -0.41 -12.69
CA THR A 75 9.27 -1.82 -12.52
C THR A 75 10.20 -2.46 -11.48
N CYS A 76 9.64 -3.20 -10.53
CA CYS A 76 10.41 -3.98 -9.55
C CYS A 76 10.28 -5.47 -9.82
N LEU A 77 11.31 -6.24 -9.45
CA LEU A 77 11.31 -7.70 -9.55
C LEU A 77 10.27 -8.32 -8.60
N THR A 78 10.11 -7.74 -7.42
CA THR A 78 9.12 -8.19 -6.44
C THR A 78 7.74 -7.69 -6.85
N THR A 79 6.83 -8.62 -7.14
CA THR A 79 5.49 -8.30 -7.66
C THR A 79 4.57 -7.66 -6.59
N GLU A 80 4.92 -7.73 -5.30
CA GLU A 80 4.17 -7.11 -4.20
C GLU A 80 5.10 -6.84 -3.01
N PRO A 81 5.92 -5.77 -3.03
CA PRO A 81 6.98 -5.56 -2.05
C PRO A 81 6.46 -5.21 -0.65
N ASP A 82 7.33 -5.35 0.35
CA ASP A 82 7.06 -4.76 1.67
C ASP A 82 7.03 -3.23 1.52
N ILE A 83 6.18 -2.56 2.30
CA ILE A 83 6.02 -1.10 2.23
C ILE A 83 6.98 -0.48 3.22
N HIS A 84 8.06 0.12 2.73
CA HIS A 84 9.06 0.76 3.57
C HIS A 84 8.82 2.26 3.67
N ILE A 85 8.68 2.78 4.90
CA ILE A 85 8.62 4.22 5.18
C ILE A 85 9.76 4.66 6.10
N ALA A 86 10.31 5.84 5.80
CA ALA A 86 11.28 6.51 6.66
C ALA A 86 10.54 7.34 7.71
N VAL A 87 10.91 7.19 9.00
CA VAL A 87 10.31 7.91 10.13
C VAL A 87 11.43 8.43 11.04
N PRO A 88 11.28 9.61 11.68
CA PRO A 88 12.33 10.19 12.52
C PRO A 88 12.59 9.39 13.80
N LYS A 89 11.61 8.61 14.25
CA LYS A 89 11.72 7.72 15.40
C LYS A 89 10.93 6.45 15.11
N VAL A 90 11.56 5.28 15.26
CA VAL A 90 10.84 4.00 15.16
C VAL A 90 10.15 3.72 16.50
N PRO A 91 8.81 3.69 16.58
CA PRO A 91 8.12 3.16 17.76
C PRO A 91 8.26 1.63 17.81
N THR A 92 8.01 1.03 18.97
CA THR A 92 8.02 -0.43 19.16
C THR A 92 7.19 -1.14 18.08
N GLY A 93 7.76 -2.17 17.44
CA GLY A 93 7.13 -2.88 16.32
C GLY A 93 7.38 -2.25 14.95
N GLY A 94 8.64 -2.00 14.60
CA GLY A 94 9.05 -1.42 13.31
C GLY A 94 8.55 -2.18 12.07
N ARG A 95 8.17 -3.45 12.21
CA ARG A 95 7.52 -4.25 11.18
C ARG A 95 6.10 -4.62 11.60
N ARG A 96 5.12 -4.43 10.72
CA ARG A 96 3.73 -4.79 10.95
C ARG A 96 3.15 -5.51 9.73
N PRO A 97 2.59 -6.73 9.88
CA PRO A 97 1.96 -7.41 8.75
C PRO A 97 0.72 -6.63 8.27
N LEU A 98 0.55 -6.60 6.95
CA LEU A 98 -0.64 -6.06 6.29
C LEU A 98 -1.58 -7.19 5.87
N PRO A 99 -2.88 -6.91 5.69
CA PRO A 99 -3.81 -7.88 5.10
C PRO A 99 -3.27 -8.46 3.79
N THR A 100 -3.32 -9.78 3.66
CA THR A 100 -3.05 -10.46 2.38
C THR A 100 -4.26 -10.28 1.47
N LEU A 101 -4.03 -9.86 0.23
CA LEU A 101 -5.09 -9.68 -0.74
C LEU A 101 -5.26 -10.92 -1.62
N THR A 102 -6.43 -11.01 -2.24
CA THR A 102 -6.75 -11.98 -3.28
C THR A 102 -6.96 -11.20 -4.57
N TYR A 103 -6.40 -11.70 -5.66
CA TYR A 103 -6.40 -11.10 -6.98
C TYR A 103 -7.07 -12.05 -7.98
N THR A 104 -7.40 -11.54 -9.16
CA THR A 104 -8.00 -12.34 -10.24
C THR A 104 -7.01 -12.46 -11.40
N ALA A 105 -6.76 -13.70 -11.84
CA ALA A 105 -5.96 -14.03 -13.00
C ALA A 105 -6.72 -13.72 -14.31
N GLU A 106 -6.02 -13.78 -15.45
CA GLU A 106 -6.62 -13.47 -16.76
C GLU A 106 -7.73 -14.45 -17.18
N ASP A 107 -7.61 -15.71 -16.77
CA ASP A 107 -8.60 -16.77 -16.98
C ASP A 107 -9.76 -16.75 -15.95
N GLY A 108 -9.77 -15.75 -15.07
CA GLY A 108 -10.81 -15.53 -14.06
C GLY A 108 -10.62 -16.28 -12.75
N HIS A 109 -9.62 -17.15 -12.60
CA HIS A 109 -9.39 -17.80 -11.30
C HIS A 109 -8.81 -16.79 -10.29
N THR A 110 -9.10 -16.99 -9.01
CA THR A 110 -8.54 -16.13 -7.96
C THR A 110 -7.23 -16.70 -7.41
N PHE A 111 -6.25 -15.85 -7.15
CA PHE A 111 -5.00 -16.25 -6.50
C PHE A 111 -4.68 -15.34 -5.31
N ARG A 112 -3.94 -15.88 -4.34
CA ARG A 112 -3.56 -15.15 -3.14
C ARG A 112 -2.25 -14.39 -3.36
N GLY A 113 -2.24 -13.13 -2.96
CA GLY A 113 -1.03 -12.29 -2.91
C GLY A 113 0.02 -12.78 -1.92
N ARG A 114 1.18 -12.15 -1.98
CA ARG A 114 2.27 -12.34 -1.02
C ARG A 114 1.87 -11.80 0.36
N LYS A 115 2.51 -12.30 1.40
CA LYS A 115 2.48 -11.66 2.72
C LYS A 115 3.32 -10.38 2.66
N VAL A 116 2.66 -9.25 2.81
CA VAL A 116 3.28 -7.92 2.80
C VAL A 116 3.34 -7.37 4.22
N SER A 117 4.42 -6.68 4.55
CA SER A 117 4.52 -5.90 5.80
C SER A 117 4.72 -4.42 5.53
N LEU A 118 4.20 -3.58 6.42
CA LEU A 118 4.68 -2.22 6.60
C LEU A 118 5.96 -2.26 7.45
N VAL A 119 7.01 -1.63 6.97
CA VAL A 119 8.32 -1.54 7.60
C VAL A 119 8.66 -0.07 7.83
N ARG A 120 8.99 0.27 9.06
CA ARG A 120 9.35 1.62 9.51
C ARG A 120 10.83 1.63 9.87
N SER A 121 11.55 2.59 9.32
CA SER A 121 13.00 2.73 9.50
C SER A 121 13.36 4.15 9.90
N THR A 122 14.38 4.29 10.75
CA THR A 122 15.01 5.59 11.08
C THR A 122 16.11 6.00 10.11
N ARG A 123 16.35 5.22 9.05
CA ARG A 123 17.24 5.62 7.96
C ARG A 123 16.53 6.67 7.12
N LEU A 124 16.68 7.93 7.53
CA LEU A 124 16.12 9.07 6.82
C LEU A 124 17.03 9.40 5.62
N PRO A 125 16.46 9.57 4.42
CA PRO A 125 17.17 10.23 3.32
C PRO A 125 17.40 11.71 3.65
N ARG A 126 18.29 12.36 2.91
CA ARG A 126 18.45 13.81 2.99
C ARG A 126 17.23 14.49 2.36
N SER A 127 16.93 15.71 2.78
CA SER A 127 15.75 16.42 2.26
C SER A 127 15.82 16.65 0.75
N GLU A 128 17.03 16.83 0.19
CA GLU A 128 17.23 16.94 -1.25
C GLU A 128 17.06 15.63 -2.05
N GLU A 129 16.95 14.48 -1.36
CA GLU A 129 16.74 13.16 -1.97
C GLU A 129 15.26 12.74 -1.93
N VAL A 130 14.36 13.60 -1.43
CA VAL A 130 12.93 13.33 -1.30
C VAL A 130 12.16 14.14 -2.33
N ASP A 131 11.48 13.42 -3.23
CA ASP A 131 10.60 13.98 -4.24
C ASP A 131 9.13 13.70 -3.92
N VAL A 132 8.25 14.63 -4.30
CA VAL A 132 6.79 14.42 -4.25
C VAL A 132 6.31 13.88 -5.60
N VAL A 133 5.67 12.71 -5.60
CA VAL A 133 5.23 12.01 -6.82
C VAL A 133 3.75 11.69 -6.74
N ASP A 134 2.93 12.29 -7.61
CA ASP A 134 1.47 12.10 -7.65
C ASP A 134 0.75 12.36 -6.31
N GLY A 135 1.36 13.10 -5.38
CA GLY A 135 0.85 13.33 -4.03
C GLY A 135 1.35 12.35 -2.96
N LEU A 136 2.34 11.52 -3.27
CA LEU A 136 3.15 10.71 -2.34
C LEU A 136 4.51 11.34 -2.07
#